data_AF-A0A0P0LMR7-F1
#
_entry.id   AF-A0A0P0LMR7-F1
#
_cell.length_a   1.000
_cell.length_b   1.000
_cell.length_c   1.000
_cell.angle_alpha   90.00
_cell.angle_beta   90.00
_cell.angle_gamma   90.00
#
_symmetry.space_group_name_H-M   'P 1'
#
loop_
_entity.id
_entity.type
_entity.pdbx_description
1 polymer ?
#
loop_
_entity_poly.entity_id
_entity_poly.type
_entity_poly.pdbx_seq_one_letter_code
_entity_poly.pdbx_strand_id
1 'polypeptide(L)'
;MHTLEQLRSGALAGIRRLDLSCGLSELPEEIFALADTLEVLNLSGNRLRELPHQLTRLHKLQVLFASDNDFEVLPEVLGDCPALHMVGFKANRIADVPAAALPPALRWLTLTDNVIGHLPAELGQRPALQKLMLAGNRLQALPDSLQQAHRLELLRISANRLTEVPGWLTELPRLSWLALAGNAMGWLVPAGSELPGMAWSDLTHGPLLGEGASGHIYQVQARGWPQPLALKLFKGEVTSDGLPEDELTACLAAGQHPALTTPVARLTGHPAQAQGLLMPLIPSAHVNLAGPPSLDSCTRDVYPSGFKLSAVLALRIASDVAGAVAHLHQRGVMHGDVYAHNIQIDPLQGQARLGDFGAATRLPIDRPELRQNLLALEVRALGCLLQELALAAQAQAHHPAVQALQNLAQVCLSEQPRQRPSVVEAAQALQAIEGLDGFQGLKPWRS
;
A
#
# COMPACT_ATOMS: atom_id res chain seq x y z
N MET A 1 21.51 6.42 -11.52
CA MET A 1 21.98 5.08 -11.95
C MET A 1 23.48 5.13 -12.10
N HIS A 2 24.18 4.08 -11.67
CA HIS A 2 25.63 3.95 -11.84
C HIS A 2 25.92 3.18 -13.13
N THR A 3 27.13 3.35 -13.67
CA THR A 3 27.58 2.67 -14.90
C THR A 3 28.52 1.51 -14.59
N LEU A 4 28.58 0.55 -15.51
CA LEU A 4 29.52 -0.57 -15.41
C LEU A 4 30.98 -0.10 -15.50
N GLU A 5 31.26 0.96 -16.24
CA GLU A 5 32.59 1.55 -16.34
C GLU A 5 33.06 2.13 -15.00
N GLN A 6 32.20 2.88 -14.30
CA GLN A 6 32.52 3.42 -12.97
C GLN A 6 32.82 2.31 -11.95
N LEU A 7 32.09 1.19 -12.04
CA LEU A 7 32.37 0.02 -11.20
C LEU A 7 33.74 -0.58 -11.54
N ARG A 8 33.99 -0.85 -12.83
CA ARG A 8 35.24 -1.47 -13.31
C ARG A 8 36.48 -0.62 -13.05
N SER A 9 36.35 0.70 -13.12
CA SER A 9 37.46 1.62 -12.84
C SER A 9 37.73 1.81 -11.34
N GLY A 10 36.90 1.24 -10.46
CA GLY A 10 36.97 1.45 -9.01
C GLY A 10 36.50 2.83 -8.55
N ALA A 11 35.88 3.64 -9.41
CA ALA A 11 35.37 4.97 -9.06
C ALA A 11 34.25 4.94 -8.01
N LEU A 12 33.66 3.76 -7.80
CA LEU A 12 32.60 3.51 -6.83
C LEU A 12 33.12 2.99 -5.48
N ALA A 13 34.43 3.03 -5.22
CA ALA A 13 34.97 2.59 -3.95
C ALA A 13 34.31 3.32 -2.76
N GLY A 14 33.85 2.55 -1.77
CA GLY A 14 33.28 3.07 -0.54
C GLY A 14 31.78 3.43 -0.58
N ILE A 15 31.09 3.25 -1.71
CA ILE A 15 29.64 3.51 -1.78
C ILE A 15 28.86 2.51 -0.90
N ARG A 16 27.72 2.98 -0.38
CA ARG A 16 26.77 2.15 0.38
C ARG A 16 25.59 1.66 -0.47
N ARG A 17 25.30 2.35 -1.58
CA ARG A 17 24.22 2.00 -2.52
C ARG A 17 24.76 1.91 -3.94
N LEU A 18 24.58 0.76 -4.57
CA LEU A 18 24.88 0.51 -5.99
C LEU A 18 23.58 0.26 -6.75
N ASP A 19 23.44 0.93 -7.90
CA ASP A 19 22.29 0.81 -8.81
C ASP A 19 22.84 0.54 -10.21
N LEU A 20 22.64 -0.67 -10.73
CA LEU A 20 23.06 -1.08 -12.07
C LEU A 20 21.85 -1.57 -12.88
N SER A 21 21.58 -0.91 -14.01
CA SER A 21 20.61 -1.33 -15.02
C SER A 21 21.24 -1.08 -16.39
N CYS A 22 22.10 -2.02 -16.80
CA CYS A 22 22.90 -1.91 -18.01
C CYS A 22 22.84 -3.19 -18.85
N GLY A 23 21.75 -3.95 -18.72
CA GLY A 23 21.51 -5.18 -19.46
C GLY A 23 22.39 -6.35 -19.03
N LEU A 24 22.76 -6.40 -17.74
CA LEU A 24 23.60 -7.45 -17.17
C LEU A 24 22.97 -8.83 -17.39
N SER A 25 23.75 -9.78 -17.91
CA SER A 25 23.35 -11.20 -17.96
C SER A 25 23.98 -12.01 -16.83
N GLU A 26 25.03 -11.48 -16.20
CA GLU A 26 25.73 -12.02 -15.04
C GLU A 26 26.11 -10.88 -14.09
N LEU A 27 26.36 -11.22 -12.82
CA LEU A 27 26.80 -10.25 -11.81
C LEU A 27 28.31 -9.96 -11.99
N PRO A 28 28.74 -8.71 -12.24
CA PRO A 28 30.16 -8.39 -12.41
C PRO A 28 30.98 -8.66 -11.14
N GLU A 29 32.16 -9.29 -11.29
CA GLU A 29 33.04 -9.62 -10.17
C GLU A 29 33.50 -8.39 -9.39
N GLU A 30 33.61 -7.24 -10.04
CA GLU A 30 34.08 -5.98 -9.44
C GLU A 30 33.14 -5.47 -8.33
N ILE A 31 31.88 -5.92 -8.29
CA ILE A 31 30.96 -5.62 -7.18
C ILE A 31 31.54 -6.09 -5.84
N PHE A 32 32.30 -7.19 -5.83
CA PHE A 32 32.87 -7.73 -4.60
C PHE A 32 34.03 -6.89 -4.04
N ALA A 33 34.54 -5.90 -4.79
CA ALA A 33 35.44 -4.89 -4.24
C ALA A 33 34.74 -3.92 -3.26
N LEU A 34 33.40 -3.91 -3.26
CA LEU A 34 32.57 -3.08 -2.37
C LEU A 34 32.12 -3.83 -1.10
N ALA A 35 32.66 -5.03 -0.85
CA ALA A 35 32.24 -5.91 0.22
C ALA A 35 32.16 -5.24 1.60
N ASP A 36 33.09 -4.34 1.89
CA ASP A 36 33.21 -3.66 3.19
C ASP A 36 32.26 -2.45 3.36
N THR A 37 31.55 -2.02 2.31
CA THR A 37 30.71 -0.81 2.36
C THR A 37 29.31 -0.97 1.81
N LEU A 38 29.08 -1.90 0.88
CA LEU A 38 27.81 -1.99 0.18
C LEU A 38 26.69 -2.54 1.07
N GLU A 39 25.62 -1.77 1.20
CA GLU A 39 24.43 -2.11 1.99
C GLU A 39 23.19 -2.29 1.13
N VAL A 40 23.09 -1.55 0.03
CA VAL A 40 21.95 -1.61 -0.90
C VAL A 40 22.46 -1.91 -2.30
N LEU A 41 22.03 -3.04 -2.84
CA LEU A 41 22.31 -3.46 -4.21
C LEU A 41 21.01 -3.50 -5.01
N ASN A 42 20.94 -2.71 -6.08
CA ASN A 42 19.83 -2.72 -7.01
C ASN A 42 20.32 -3.10 -8.40
N LEU A 43 19.83 -4.26 -8.86
CA LEU A 43 20.08 -4.91 -10.13
C LEU A 43 18.81 -4.97 -10.98
N SER A 44 17.82 -4.12 -10.69
CA SER A 44 16.53 -4.14 -11.41
C SER A 44 16.70 -3.72 -12.88
N GLY A 45 15.90 -4.29 -13.78
CA GLY A 45 15.96 -3.97 -15.22
C GLY A 45 17.24 -4.50 -15.89
N ASN A 46 17.58 -5.77 -15.63
CA ASN A 46 18.67 -6.48 -16.29
C ASN A 46 18.14 -7.80 -16.89
N ARG A 47 19.02 -8.76 -17.19
CA ARG A 47 18.70 -10.08 -17.77
C ARG A 47 19.31 -11.21 -16.92
N LEU A 48 19.42 -10.99 -15.62
CA LEU A 48 19.98 -11.95 -14.69
C LEU A 48 19.03 -13.13 -14.52
N ARG A 49 19.61 -14.33 -14.41
CA ARG A 49 18.88 -15.58 -14.15
C ARG A 49 19.31 -16.26 -12.84
N GLU A 50 20.50 -15.90 -12.36
CA GLU A 50 21.11 -16.45 -11.15
C GLU A 50 21.94 -15.37 -10.44
N LEU A 51 22.27 -15.63 -9.18
CA LEU A 51 23.22 -14.86 -8.41
C LEU A 51 24.34 -15.79 -7.92
N PRO A 52 25.61 -15.40 -8.07
CA PRO A 52 26.74 -16.26 -7.72
C PRO A 52 26.88 -16.40 -6.19
N HIS A 53 27.43 -17.53 -5.73
CA HIS A 53 27.65 -17.81 -4.30
C HIS A 53 28.54 -16.75 -3.61
N GLN A 54 29.39 -16.07 -4.39
CA GLN A 54 30.24 -14.97 -3.98
C GLN A 54 29.45 -13.75 -3.44
N LEU A 55 28.13 -13.67 -3.67
CA LEU A 55 27.26 -12.63 -3.09
C LEU A 55 27.41 -12.54 -1.57
N THR A 56 27.61 -13.67 -0.90
CA THR A 56 27.88 -13.78 0.54
C THR A 56 29.08 -12.97 1.02
N ARG A 57 30.02 -12.58 0.13
CA ARG A 57 31.15 -11.71 0.47
C ARG A 57 30.71 -10.29 0.86
N LEU A 58 29.55 -9.85 0.36
CA LEU A 58 28.94 -8.55 0.67
C LEU A 58 28.30 -8.60 2.06
N HIS A 59 29.13 -8.74 3.10
CA HIS A 59 28.70 -8.99 4.48
C HIS A 59 27.89 -7.85 5.11
N LYS A 60 27.90 -6.65 4.51
CA LYS A 60 27.03 -5.52 4.89
C LYS A 60 25.74 -5.39 4.08
N LEU A 61 25.51 -6.27 3.09
CA LEU A 61 24.34 -6.19 2.23
C LEU A 61 23.06 -6.43 3.03
N GLN A 62 22.21 -5.41 3.06
CA GLN A 62 20.95 -5.36 3.80
C GLN A 62 19.73 -5.41 2.88
N VAL A 63 19.86 -4.82 1.68
CA VAL A 63 18.78 -4.67 0.71
C VAL A 63 19.25 -5.13 -0.67
N LEU A 64 18.50 -6.04 -1.28
CA LEU A 64 18.70 -6.47 -2.65
C LEU A 64 17.41 -6.30 -3.47
N PHE A 65 17.51 -5.55 -4.56
CA PHE A 65 16.46 -5.47 -5.58
C PHE A 65 16.97 -6.05 -6.91
N ALA A 66 16.20 -6.94 -7.51
CA ALA A 66 16.47 -7.61 -8.77
C ALA A 66 15.16 -7.76 -9.58
N SER A 67 14.31 -6.74 -9.54
CA SER A 67 13.05 -6.71 -10.29
C SER A 67 13.30 -6.64 -11.80
N ASP A 68 12.34 -7.05 -12.62
CA ASP A 68 12.44 -6.93 -14.09
C ASP A 68 13.72 -7.61 -14.62
N ASN A 69 13.86 -8.90 -14.31
CA ASN A 69 14.94 -9.80 -14.72
C ASN A 69 14.34 -11.12 -15.23
N ASP A 70 15.17 -12.15 -15.44
CA ASP A 70 14.76 -13.45 -15.99
C ASP A 70 14.90 -14.59 -14.95
N PHE A 71 14.76 -14.32 -13.65
CA PHE A 71 14.86 -15.35 -12.61
C PHE A 71 13.66 -16.32 -12.67
N GLU A 72 13.94 -17.63 -12.69
CA GLU A 72 12.93 -18.71 -12.62
C GLU A 72 12.85 -19.37 -11.23
N VAL A 73 13.90 -19.21 -10.42
CA VAL A 73 14.01 -19.70 -9.04
C VAL A 73 14.53 -18.55 -8.18
N LEU A 74 13.99 -18.37 -6.97
CA LEU A 74 14.58 -17.42 -6.02
C LEU A 74 15.97 -17.92 -5.58
N PRO A 75 17.07 -17.16 -5.77
CA PRO A 75 18.42 -17.68 -5.54
C PRO A 75 18.68 -18.10 -4.09
N GLU A 76 19.19 -19.32 -3.88
CA GLU A 76 19.46 -19.86 -2.54
C GLU A 76 20.52 -19.05 -1.76
N VAL A 77 21.49 -18.47 -2.48
CA VAL A 77 22.56 -17.64 -1.89
C VAL A 77 22.03 -16.47 -1.04
N LEU A 78 20.78 -16.05 -1.25
CA LEU A 78 20.15 -15.01 -0.42
C LEU A 78 20.04 -15.45 1.05
N GLY A 79 19.75 -16.73 1.31
CA GLY A 79 19.65 -17.25 2.67
C GLY A 79 20.97 -17.22 3.44
N ASP A 80 22.09 -17.26 2.72
CA ASP A 80 23.44 -17.23 3.28
C ASP A 80 23.93 -15.80 3.59
N CYS A 81 23.13 -14.77 3.27
CA CYS A 81 23.47 -13.37 3.53
C CYS A 81 22.91 -12.92 4.91
N PRO A 82 23.72 -12.86 5.98
CA PRO A 82 23.22 -12.73 7.35
C PRO A 82 22.58 -11.37 7.66
N ALA A 83 23.01 -10.30 6.98
CA ALA A 83 22.48 -8.95 7.15
C ALA A 83 21.30 -8.65 6.22
N LEU A 84 21.01 -9.52 5.24
CA LEU A 84 20.00 -9.28 4.23
C LEU A 84 18.61 -9.39 4.84
N HIS A 85 17.86 -8.29 4.82
CA HIS A 85 16.52 -8.23 5.40
C HIS A 85 15.47 -7.66 4.46
N MET A 86 15.85 -7.10 3.30
CA MET A 86 14.91 -6.70 2.24
C MET A 86 15.29 -7.31 0.91
N VAL A 87 14.35 -8.03 0.32
CA VAL A 87 14.52 -8.76 -0.94
C VAL A 87 13.36 -8.41 -1.87
N GLY A 88 13.66 -7.95 -3.08
CA GLY A 88 12.64 -7.67 -4.10
C GLY A 88 12.99 -8.21 -5.47
N PHE A 89 12.14 -9.09 -5.99
CA PHE A 89 12.21 -9.73 -7.31
C PHE A 89 10.85 -9.60 -8.01
N LYS A 90 10.36 -8.36 -8.17
CA LYS A 90 9.11 -8.10 -8.89
C LYS A 90 9.29 -8.42 -10.39
N ALA A 91 8.25 -8.83 -11.10
CA ALA A 91 8.24 -8.93 -12.57
C ALA A 91 9.40 -9.80 -13.09
N ASN A 92 9.48 -11.02 -12.56
CA ASN A 92 10.40 -12.07 -12.99
C ASN A 92 9.58 -13.26 -13.50
N ARG A 93 10.16 -14.46 -13.56
CA ARG A 93 9.46 -15.70 -13.93
C ARG A 93 9.57 -16.75 -12.82
N ILE A 94 9.68 -16.31 -11.57
CA ILE A 94 9.94 -17.20 -10.45
C ILE A 94 8.77 -18.15 -10.29
N ALA A 95 9.05 -19.45 -10.40
CA ALA A 95 8.11 -20.54 -10.17
C ALA A 95 8.36 -21.24 -8.84
N ASP A 96 9.62 -21.26 -8.40
CA ASP A 96 10.08 -21.94 -7.19
C ASP A 96 10.75 -20.96 -6.20
N VAL A 97 10.43 -21.15 -4.93
CA VAL A 97 10.96 -20.38 -3.80
C VAL A 97 11.55 -21.38 -2.80
N PRO A 98 12.83 -21.77 -2.95
CA PRO A 98 13.46 -22.70 -2.03
C PRO A 98 13.50 -22.14 -0.60
N ALA A 99 13.36 -23.00 0.40
CA ALA A 99 13.49 -22.61 1.80
C ALA A 99 14.87 -21.99 2.10
N ALA A 100 15.92 -22.49 1.45
CA ALA A 100 17.28 -21.99 1.54
C ALA A 100 17.44 -20.56 1.01
N ALA A 101 16.54 -20.07 0.14
CA ALA A 101 16.61 -18.71 -0.39
C ALA A 101 16.08 -17.63 0.58
N LEU A 102 15.58 -18.01 1.76
CA LEU A 102 14.97 -17.09 2.72
C LEU A 102 15.97 -16.63 3.79
N PRO A 103 16.44 -15.37 3.76
CA PRO A 103 17.37 -14.86 4.77
C PRO A 103 16.82 -15.00 6.19
N PRO A 104 17.65 -15.31 7.20
CA PRO A 104 17.21 -15.42 8.58
C PRO A 104 16.65 -14.10 9.14
N ALA A 105 17.18 -12.97 8.67
CA ALA A 105 16.76 -11.63 9.07
C ALA A 105 15.62 -11.05 8.20
N LEU A 106 15.00 -11.85 7.31
CA LEU A 106 14.03 -11.37 6.34
C LEU A 106 12.88 -10.58 6.99
N ARG A 107 12.78 -9.31 6.61
CA ARG A 107 11.81 -8.32 7.08
C ARG A 107 10.82 -7.93 5.98
N TRP A 108 11.30 -7.80 4.75
CA TRP A 108 10.50 -7.43 3.58
C TRP A 108 10.83 -8.35 2.41
N LEU A 109 9.83 -9.06 1.90
CA LEU A 109 9.90 -9.85 0.67
C LEU A 109 8.91 -9.35 -0.38
N THR A 110 9.40 -9.05 -1.58
CA THR A 110 8.58 -8.72 -2.77
C THR A 110 8.81 -9.72 -3.87
N LEU A 111 7.77 -10.48 -4.21
CA LEU A 111 7.73 -11.43 -5.33
C LEU A 111 6.51 -11.17 -6.23
N THR A 112 6.01 -9.94 -6.25
CA THR A 112 4.91 -9.49 -7.10
C THR A 112 5.18 -9.81 -8.57
N ASP A 113 4.14 -10.20 -9.30
CA ASP A 113 4.18 -10.47 -10.74
C ASP A 113 5.24 -11.52 -11.11
N ASN A 114 4.97 -12.75 -10.68
CA ASN A 114 5.77 -13.94 -10.95
C ASN A 114 4.81 -15.10 -11.29
N VAL A 115 5.28 -16.35 -11.26
CA VAL A 115 4.45 -17.54 -11.57
C VAL A 115 4.43 -18.55 -10.42
N ILE A 116 4.62 -18.08 -9.18
CA ILE A 116 4.76 -18.89 -7.99
C ILE A 116 3.44 -19.63 -7.70
N GLY A 117 3.51 -20.96 -7.59
CA GLY A 117 2.36 -21.81 -7.26
C GLY A 117 2.21 -22.11 -5.78
N HIS A 118 3.33 -22.12 -5.04
CA HIS A 118 3.38 -22.44 -3.61
C HIS A 118 4.57 -21.72 -2.95
N LEU A 119 4.50 -21.54 -1.63
CA LEU A 119 5.57 -20.97 -0.81
C LEU A 119 6.05 -22.00 0.21
N PRO A 120 7.35 -22.00 0.58
CA PRO A 120 7.89 -22.92 1.57
C PRO A 120 7.37 -22.58 2.98
N ALA A 121 7.26 -23.59 3.85
CA ALA A 121 6.76 -23.41 5.20
C ALA A 121 7.73 -22.55 6.05
N GLU A 122 9.01 -22.52 5.71
CA GLU A 122 10.07 -21.77 6.39
C GLU A 122 9.88 -20.26 6.32
N LEU A 123 9.02 -19.77 5.41
CA LEU A 123 8.62 -18.36 5.36
C LEU A 123 7.94 -17.91 6.66
N GLY A 124 7.12 -18.77 7.25
CA GLY A 124 6.50 -18.53 8.56
C GLY A 124 7.50 -18.46 9.71
N GLN A 125 8.69 -19.03 9.54
CA GLN A 125 9.75 -19.06 10.55
C GLN A 125 10.64 -17.81 10.52
N ARG A 126 10.31 -16.78 9.72
CA ARG A 126 11.07 -15.52 9.66
C ARG A 126 10.52 -14.54 10.71
N PRO A 127 11.18 -14.38 11.88
CA PRO A 127 10.61 -13.66 13.03
C PRO A 127 10.53 -12.15 12.80
N ALA A 128 11.23 -11.62 11.79
CA ALA A 128 11.26 -10.21 11.46
C ALA A 128 10.30 -9.83 10.31
N LEU A 129 9.59 -10.79 9.69
CA LEU A 129 8.76 -10.54 8.52
C LEU A 129 7.65 -9.54 8.84
N GLN A 130 7.66 -8.39 8.15
CA GLN A 130 6.73 -7.28 8.30
C GLN A 130 5.96 -6.97 7.03
N LYS A 131 6.59 -7.16 5.86
CA LYS A 131 6.02 -6.82 4.56
C LYS A 131 6.18 -7.96 3.56
N LEU A 132 5.05 -8.45 3.04
CA LEU A 132 5.02 -9.56 2.08
C LEU A 132 4.17 -9.18 0.87
N MET A 133 4.81 -9.05 -0.30
CA MET A 133 4.17 -8.68 -1.56
C MET A 133 4.20 -9.87 -2.51
N LEU A 134 3.04 -10.44 -2.81
CA LEU A 134 2.84 -11.67 -3.60
C LEU A 134 1.77 -11.49 -4.68
N ALA A 135 1.30 -10.25 -4.93
CA ALA A 135 0.26 -9.99 -5.92
C ALA A 135 0.69 -10.45 -7.32
N GLY A 136 -0.23 -10.97 -8.13
CA GLY A 136 0.09 -11.41 -9.50
C GLY A 136 0.90 -12.70 -9.54
N ASN A 137 0.47 -13.73 -8.81
CA ASN A 137 1.10 -15.05 -8.81
C ASN A 137 0.05 -16.14 -9.11
N ARG A 138 0.38 -17.40 -8.88
CA ARG A 138 -0.49 -18.56 -9.12
C ARG A 138 -0.79 -19.32 -7.83
N LEU A 139 -0.67 -18.65 -6.67
CA LEU A 139 -0.85 -19.26 -5.35
C LEU A 139 -2.27 -19.78 -5.19
N GLN A 140 -2.40 -21.06 -4.82
CA GLN A 140 -3.69 -21.68 -4.50
C GLN A 140 -3.98 -21.67 -3.00
N ALA A 141 -2.93 -21.63 -2.18
CA ALA A 141 -3.01 -21.48 -0.74
C ALA A 141 -1.78 -20.72 -0.22
N LEU A 142 -1.88 -20.21 1.01
CA LEU A 142 -0.74 -19.71 1.78
C LEU A 142 -0.31 -20.80 2.77
N PRO A 143 1.00 -20.96 3.08
CA PRO A 143 1.45 -21.97 4.03
C PRO A 143 0.97 -21.65 5.46
N ASP A 144 0.46 -22.64 6.17
CA ASP A 144 -0.08 -22.49 7.54
C ASP A 144 0.93 -21.97 8.55
N SER A 145 2.22 -22.16 8.30
CA SER A 145 3.30 -21.63 9.12
C SER A 145 3.29 -20.10 9.21
N LEU A 146 2.68 -19.38 8.25
CA LEU A 146 2.56 -17.91 8.31
C LEU A 146 1.73 -17.41 9.50
N GLN A 147 0.97 -18.29 10.19
CA GLN A 147 0.38 -17.96 11.48
C GLN A 147 1.41 -17.48 12.52
N GLN A 148 2.68 -17.88 12.38
CA GLN A 148 3.80 -17.49 13.26
C GLN A 148 4.39 -16.11 12.92
N ALA A 149 4.00 -15.51 11.79
CA ALA A 149 4.47 -14.20 11.35
C ALA A 149 3.77 -13.06 12.11
N HIS A 150 3.89 -13.05 13.44
CA HIS A 150 3.21 -12.09 14.33
C HIS A 150 3.61 -10.62 14.10
N ARG A 151 4.69 -10.37 13.36
CA ARG A 151 5.12 -9.02 12.95
C ARG A 151 4.61 -8.60 11.58
N LEU A 152 3.91 -9.47 10.84
CA LEU A 152 3.40 -9.14 9.52
C LEU A 152 2.35 -8.03 9.63
N GLU A 153 2.62 -6.91 8.95
CA GLU A 153 1.79 -5.70 8.97
C GLU A 153 1.14 -5.44 7.61
N LEU A 154 1.83 -5.79 6.52
CA LEU A 154 1.37 -5.62 5.16
C LEU A 154 1.47 -6.92 4.35
N LEU A 155 0.34 -7.34 3.77
CA LEU A 155 0.23 -8.51 2.91
C LEU A 155 -0.51 -8.16 1.61
N ARG A 156 0.14 -8.28 0.45
CA ARG A 156 -0.52 -8.20 -0.87
C ARG A 156 -0.54 -9.57 -1.51
N ILE A 157 -1.73 -10.14 -1.67
CA ILE A 157 -1.97 -11.46 -2.27
C ILE A 157 -3.04 -11.40 -3.36
N SER A 158 -3.34 -10.19 -3.87
CA SER A 158 -4.27 -10.00 -4.98
C SER A 158 -3.84 -10.72 -6.25
N ALA A 159 -4.76 -10.95 -7.18
CA ALA A 159 -4.46 -11.57 -8.47
C ALA A 159 -3.70 -12.91 -8.33
N ASN A 160 -4.29 -13.82 -7.55
CA ASN A 160 -3.79 -15.18 -7.31
C ASN A 160 -4.93 -16.18 -7.58
N ARG A 161 -4.79 -17.43 -7.11
CA ARG A 161 -5.78 -18.50 -7.30
C ARG A 161 -6.28 -19.04 -5.96
N LEU A 162 -6.25 -18.23 -4.91
CA LEU A 162 -6.71 -18.62 -3.58
C LEU A 162 -8.22 -18.89 -3.63
N THR A 163 -8.65 -20.01 -3.08
CA THR A 163 -10.07 -20.39 -2.99
C THR A 163 -10.66 -20.11 -1.62
N GLU A 164 -9.81 -19.85 -0.61
CA GLU A 164 -10.22 -19.50 0.73
C GLU A 164 -9.23 -18.55 1.41
N VAL A 165 -9.73 -17.83 2.42
CA VAL A 165 -8.90 -17.07 3.36
C VAL A 165 -8.59 -18.00 4.53
N PRO A 166 -7.32 -18.30 4.82
CA PRO A 166 -6.98 -19.19 5.92
C PRO A 166 -7.34 -18.55 7.26
N GLY A 167 -7.87 -19.33 8.19
CA GLY A 167 -8.42 -18.82 9.45
C GLY A 167 -7.42 -18.03 10.31
N TRP A 168 -6.13 -18.37 10.23
CA TRP A 168 -5.08 -17.67 10.96
C TRP A 168 -4.84 -16.23 10.46
N LEU A 169 -5.20 -15.92 9.20
CA LEU A 169 -4.89 -14.63 8.59
C LEU A 169 -5.62 -13.48 9.29
N THR A 170 -6.88 -13.68 9.66
CA THR A 170 -7.66 -12.67 10.38
C THR A 170 -7.34 -12.59 11.87
N GLU A 171 -6.53 -13.51 12.38
CA GLU A 171 -6.06 -13.53 13.77
C GLU A 171 -4.65 -12.93 13.91
N LEU A 172 -4.01 -12.52 12.81
CA LEU A 172 -2.69 -11.90 12.87
C LEU A 172 -2.74 -10.58 13.65
N PRO A 173 -1.93 -10.43 14.73
CA PRO A 173 -2.08 -9.33 15.68
C PRO A 173 -1.71 -7.97 15.11
N ARG A 174 -0.87 -7.95 14.06
CA ARG A 174 -0.31 -6.72 13.50
C ARG A 174 -0.70 -6.43 12.06
N LEU A 175 -1.42 -7.34 11.40
CA LEU A 175 -1.83 -7.15 10.02
C LEU A 175 -2.81 -5.98 9.93
N SER A 176 -2.43 -4.96 9.17
CA SER A 176 -3.16 -3.69 9.00
C SER A 176 -3.57 -3.48 7.55
N TRP A 177 -2.68 -3.81 6.60
CA TRP A 177 -2.87 -3.56 5.18
C TRP A 177 -2.89 -4.87 4.42
N LEU A 178 -4.05 -5.18 3.83
CA LEU A 178 -4.31 -6.44 3.16
C LEU A 178 -4.97 -6.17 1.81
N ALA A 179 -4.37 -6.70 0.75
CA ALA A 179 -5.01 -6.75 -0.57
C ALA A 179 -5.16 -8.21 -1.00
N LEU A 180 -6.38 -8.62 -1.35
CA LEU A 180 -6.66 -10.01 -1.77
C LEU A 180 -7.67 -10.11 -2.92
N ALA A 181 -7.98 -9.01 -3.60
CA ALA A 181 -8.87 -9.00 -4.75
C ALA A 181 -8.32 -9.85 -5.92
N GLY A 182 -9.15 -10.21 -6.89
CA GLY A 182 -8.70 -11.05 -8.01
C GLY A 182 -8.29 -12.48 -7.63
N ASN A 183 -8.87 -13.05 -6.57
CA ASN A 183 -8.74 -14.46 -6.18
C ASN A 183 -10.02 -15.26 -6.45
N ALA A 184 -9.92 -16.58 -6.51
CA ALA A 184 -11.01 -17.50 -6.84
C ALA A 184 -11.87 -17.90 -5.61
N MET A 185 -12.17 -16.95 -4.73
CA MET A 185 -12.82 -17.20 -3.43
C MET A 185 -14.29 -17.65 -3.52
N GLY A 186 -14.92 -17.53 -4.69
CA GLY A 186 -16.33 -17.88 -4.90
C GLY A 186 -17.32 -17.02 -4.11
N TRP A 187 -16.91 -15.82 -3.70
CA TRP A 187 -17.72 -14.92 -2.87
C TRP A 187 -18.90 -14.32 -3.62
N LEU A 188 -20.06 -14.26 -2.95
CA LEU A 188 -21.16 -13.42 -3.40
C LEU A 188 -20.90 -12.00 -2.90
N VAL A 189 -20.73 -11.05 -3.80
CA VAL A 189 -20.40 -9.65 -3.49
C VAL A 189 -21.58 -8.73 -3.85
N PRO A 190 -21.87 -7.67 -3.06
CA PRO A 190 -23.04 -6.82 -3.30
C PRO A 190 -22.92 -6.08 -4.63
N ALA A 191 -23.96 -6.06 -5.47
CA ALA A 191 -23.90 -5.40 -6.79
C ALA A 191 -23.39 -3.95 -6.70
N GLY A 192 -22.46 -3.60 -7.59
CA GLY A 192 -21.92 -2.24 -7.69
C GLY A 192 -22.92 -1.28 -8.30
N SER A 193 -22.72 0.01 -8.10
CA SER A 193 -23.47 1.04 -8.83
C SER A 193 -22.92 1.18 -10.24
N GLU A 194 -23.78 1.37 -11.24
CA GLU A 194 -23.32 1.69 -12.61
C GLU A 194 -22.91 3.16 -12.70
N LEU A 195 -21.73 3.42 -13.28
CA LEU A 195 -21.32 4.77 -13.65
C LEU A 195 -21.81 5.13 -15.05
N PRO A 196 -22.17 6.39 -15.30
CA PRO A 196 -22.43 6.86 -16.65
C PRO A 196 -21.19 6.69 -17.52
N GLY A 197 -21.41 6.33 -18.79
CA GLY A 197 -20.35 6.28 -19.80
C GLY A 197 -20.02 7.68 -20.31
N MET A 198 -18.73 7.97 -20.47
CA MET A 198 -18.20 9.21 -21.02
C MET A 198 -17.39 8.88 -22.27
N ALA A 199 -17.84 9.32 -23.44
CA ALA A 199 -17.15 9.05 -24.68
C ALA A 199 -15.82 9.83 -24.74
N TRP A 200 -14.76 9.18 -25.22
CA TRP A 200 -13.46 9.83 -25.43
C TRP A 200 -13.55 11.08 -26.30
N SER A 201 -14.43 11.05 -27.32
CA SER A 201 -14.68 12.20 -28.20
C SER A 201 -15.32 13.42 -27.51
N ASP A 202 -15.91 13.23 -26.33
CA ASP A 202 -16.51 14.30 -25.54
C ASP A 202 -15.52 14.91 -24.52
N LEU A 203 -14.25 14.50 -24.57
CA LEU A 203 -13.18 14.99 -23.69
C LEU A 203 -12.22 15.91 -24.43
N THR A 204 -11.95 17.06 -23.82
CA THR A 204 -10.80 17.90 -24.18
C THR A 204 -9.65 17.58 -23.23
N HIS A 205 -8.53 17.10 -23.77
CA HIS A 205 -7.36 16.70 -22.98
C HIS A 205 -6.54 17.90 -22.52
N GLY A 206 -6.19 17.89 -21.24
CA GLY A 206 -5.27 18.81 -20.60
C GLY A 206 -3.93 18.13 -20.26
N PRO A 207 -3.14 18.74 -19.35
CA PRO A 207 -1.83 18.23 -18.98
C PRO A 207 -1.90 16.89 -18.24
N LEU A 208 -0.78 16.15 -18.28
CA LEU A 208 -0.53 15.03 -17.38
C LEU A 208 -0.37 15.58 -15.95
N LEU A 209 -1.21 15.11 -15.03
CA LEU A 209 -1.19 15.46 -13.60
C LEU A 209 -0.27 14.53 -12.80
N GLY A 210 -0.17 13.27 -13.22
CA GLY A 210 0.68 12.30 -12.54
C GLY A 210 0.75 10.97 -13.29
N GLU A 211 1.77 10.18 -12.96
CA GLU A 211 1.99 8.83 -13.47
C GLU A 211 2.32 7.92 -12.29
N GLY A 212 1.67 6.76 -12.21
CA GLY A 212 1.90 5.76 -11.18
C GLY A 212 1.86 4.34 -11.74
N ALA A 213 1.97 3.35 -10.85
CA ALA A 213 1.94 1.93 -11.21
C ALA A 213 0.61 1.53 -11.89
N SER A 214 -0.49 2.15 -11.49
CA SER A 214 -1.82 1.86 -12.03
C SER A 214 -2.12 2.57 -13.37
N GLY A 215 -1.34 3.59 -13.75
CA GLY A 215 -1.61 4.32 -14.99
C GLY A 215 -1.17 5.77 -15.03
N HIS A 216 -1.74 6.50 -15.99
CA HIS A 216 -1.53 7.93 -16.19
C HIS A 216 -2.78 8.71 -15.81
N ILE A 217 -2.60 9.86 -15.14
CA ILE A 217 -3.69 10.73 -14.73
C ILE A 217 -3.57 12.03 -15.52
N TYR A 218 -4.58 12.36 -16.32
CA TYR A 218 -4.65 13.59 -17.10
C TYR A 218 -5.74 14.50 -16.56
N GLN A 219 -5.53 15.81 -16.63
CA GLN A 219 -6.65 16.73 -16.53
C GLN A 219 -7.47 16.65 -17.82
N VAL A 220 -8.80 16.64 -17.72
CA VAL A 220 -9.70 16.69 -18.87
C VAL A 220 -10.87 17.63 -18.60
N GLN A 221 -11.38 18.26 -19.66
CA GLN A 221 -12.68 18.93 -19.63
C GLN A 221 -13.69 18.05 -20.35
N ALA A 222 -14.71 17.58 -19.62
CA ALA A 222 -15.79 16.78 -20.18
C ALA A 222 -16.95 17.66 -20.65
N ARG A 223 -17.54 17.32 -21.80
CA ARG A 223 -18.73 18.00 -22.32
C ARG A 223 -19.90 17.86 -21.33
N GLY A 224 -20.53 18.99 -20.99
CA GLY A 224 -21.66 19.02 -20.06
C GLY A 224 -21.27 18.98 -18.57
N TRP A 225 -19.98 18.98 -18.25
CA TRP A 225 -19.50 19.08 -16.87
C TRP A 225 -19.01 20.50 -16.56
N PRO A 226 -19.42 21.10 -15.42
CA PRO A 226 -19.10 22.49 -15.11
C PRO A 226 -17.63 22.70 -14.70
N GLN A 227 -16.96 21.66 -14.21
CA GLN A 227 -15.60 21.72 -13.71
C GLN A 227 -14.71 20.71 -14.44
N PRO A 228 -13.40 20.97 -14.55
CA PRO A 228 -12.44 19.98 -15.01
C PRO A 228 -12.43 18.72 -14.13
N LEU A 229 -12.09 17.59 -14.75
CA LEU A 229 -11.99 16.29 -14.11
C LEU A 229 -10.56 15.74 -14.25
N ALA A 230 -10.24 14.71 -13.46
CA ALA A 230 -9.06 13.89 -13.65
C ALA A 230 -9.45 12.61 -14.38
N LEU A 231 -8.79 12.28 -15.48
CA LEU A 231 -8.93 11.02 -16.20
C LEU A 231 -7.75 10.11 -15.82
N LYS A 232 -8.03 9.04 -15.08
CA LYS A 232 -7.08 7.95 -14.83
C LYS A 232 -7.20 6.92 -15.96
N LEU A 233 -6.17 6.79 -16.78
CA LEU A 233 -6.04 5.75 -17.81
C LEU A 233 -5.18 4.60 -17.29
N PHE A 234 -5.71 3.38 -17.33
CA PHE A 234 -5.04 2.20 -16.78
C PHE A 234 -4.04 1.58 -17.78
N LYS A 235 -2.94 1.04 -17.26
CA LYS A 235 -1.87 0.39 -18.06
C LYS A 235 -2.13 -1.09 -18.42
N GLY A 236 -3.23 -1.70 -17.96
CA GLY A 236 -3.60 -3.09 -18.31
C GLY A 236 -2.74 -4.20 -17.68
N GLU A 237 -1.64 -3.84 -17.01
CA GLU A 237 -0.75 -4.76 -16.30
C GLU A 237 -1.15 -4.93 -14.82
N VAL A 238 -0.67 -6.01 -14.20
CA VAL A 238 -0.83 -6.26 -12.75
C VAL A 238 0.00 -5.25 -11.97
N THR A 239 -0.60 -4.60 -10.97
CA THR A 239 0.12 -3.68 -10.06
C THR A 239 0.61 -4.40 -8.80
N SER A 240 1.33 -3.71 -7.92
CA SER A 240 1.67 -4.23 -6.59
C SER A 240 0.45 -4.61 -5.75
N ASP A 241 -0.73 -4.07 -6.09
CA ASP A 241 -1.91 -4.08 -5.24
C ASP A 241 -3.04 -4.92 -5.83
N GLY A 242 -3.01 -5.18 -7.14
CA GLY A 242 -3.96 -6.05 -7.82
C GLY A 242 -4.17 -5.70 -9.30
N LEU A 243 -5.30 -6.15 -9.84
CA LEU A 243 -5.71 -5.84 -11.21
C LEU A 243 -6.47 -4.50 -11.27
N PRO A 244 -6.28 -3.71 -12.34
CA PRO A 244 -7.06 -2.47 -12.54
C PRO A 244 -8.59 -2.66 -12.52
N GLU A 245 -9.08 -3.83 -12.96
CA GLU A 245 -10.51 -4.15 -12.96
C GLU A 245 -11.09 -4.36 -11.55
N ASP A 246 -10.28 -4.88 -10.62
CA ASP A 246 -10.66 -5.01 -9.21
C ASP A 246 -10.78 -3.63 -8.56
N GLU A 247 -9.81 -2.75 -8.80
CA GLU A 247 -9.84 -1.35 -8.34
C GLU A 247 -11.10 -0.64 -8.86
N LEU A 248 -11.38 -0.76 -10.16
CA LEU A 248 -12.58 -0.21 -10.77
C LEU A 248 -13.84 -0.73 -10.07
N THR A 249 -13.94 -2.04 -9.90
CA THR A 249 -15.13 -2.67 -9.32
C THR A 249 -15.33 -2.26 -7.85
N ALA A 250 -14.24 -2.11 -7.09
CA ALA A 250 -14.27 -1.61 -5.72
C ALA A 250 -14.70 -0.14 -5.65
N CYS A 251 -14.19 0.72 -6.54
CA CYS A 251 -14.63 2.11 -6.68
C CYS A 251 -16.15 2.23 -6.95
N LEU A 252 -16.68 1.39 -7.84
CA LEU A 252 -18.12 1.33 -8.15
C LEU A 252 -18.95 0.88 -6.95
N ALA A 253 -18.45 -0.09 -6.18
CA ALA A 253 -19.09 -0.58 -4.97
C ALA A 253 -19.01 0.43 -3.81
N ALA A 254 -17.97 1.25 -3.74
CA ALA A 254 -17.84 2.33 -2.77
C ALA A 254 -18.90 3.42 -3.00
N GLY A 255 -19.11 3.82 -4.26
CA GLY A 255 -19.97 4.97 -4.60
C GLY A 255 -19.42 6.29 -4.07
N GLN A 256 -20.28 7.30 -3.93
CA GLN A 256 -19.84 8.65 -3.57
C GLN A 256 -19.81 8.87 -2.05
N HIS A 257 -18.75 9.53 -1.59
CA HIS A 257 -18.60 10.05 -0.23
C HIS A 257 -17.73 11.33 -0.29
N PRO A 258 -18.03 12.39 0.49
CA PRO A 258 -17.29 13.66 0.41
C PRO A 258 -15.78 13.54 0.63
N ALA A 259 -15.37 12.62 1.52
CA ALA A 259 -13.98 12.33 1.86
C ALA A 259 -13.38 11.14 1.08
N LEU A 260 -14.04 10.68 0.01
CA LEU A 260 -13.47 9.71 -0.94
C LEU A 260 -13.23 10.36 -2.30
N THR A 261 -12.15 9.95 -2.96
CA THR A 261 -11.91 10.28 -4.37
C THR A 261 -12.38 9.12 -5.24
N THR A 262 -13.70 8.96 -5.37
CA THR A 262 -14.30 7.91 -6.22
C THR A 262 -14.65 8.44 -7.61
N PRO A 263 -14.66 7.57 -8.64
CA PRO A 263 -14.99 7.96 -10.00
C PRO A 263 -16.44 8.43 -10.14
N VAL A 264 -16.66 9.33 -11.10
CA VAL A 264 -17.96 9.90 -11.46
C VAL A 264 -18.45 9.44 -12.83
N ALA A 265 -17.56 8.93 -13.69
CA ALA A 265 -17.92 8.35 -14.98
C ALA A 265 -16.85 7.34 -15.44
N ARG A 266 -17.24 6.40 -16.31
CA ARG A 266 -16.33 5.46 -16.98
C ARG A 266 -16.05 5.94 -18.40
N LEU A 267 -14.78 5.91 -18.82
CA LEU A 267 -14.41 6.22 -20.19
C LEU A 267 -14.91 5.15 -21.18
N THR A 268 -15.41 5.58 -22.33
CA THR A 268 -15.80 4.72 -23.44
C THR A 268 -15.18 5.18 -24.76
N GLY A 269 -14.91 4.25 -25.67
CA GLY A 269 -14.46 4.58 -27.03
C GLY A 269 -13.03 5.14 -27.13
N HIS A 270 -12.13 4.79 -26.20
CA HIS A 270 -10.71 5.17 -26.32
C HIS A 270 -10.09 4.55 -27.59
N PRO A 271 -9.31 5.31 -28.41
CA PRO A 271 -8.77 4.82 -29.68
C PRO A 271 -7.90 3.56 -29.56
N ALA A 272 -7.09 3.48 -28.50
CA ALA A 272 -6.28 2.30 -28.19
C ALA A 272 -6.98 1.26 -27.29
N GLN A 273 -8.31 1.34 -27.13
CA GLN A 273 -9.11 0.48 -26.24
C GLN A 273 -8.66 0.50 -24.76
N ALA A 274 -7.93 1.53 -24.33
CA ALA A 274 -7.54 1.70 -22.94
C ALA A 274 -8.78 1.92 -22.06
N GLN A 275 -8.76 1.31 -20.87
CA GLN A 275 -9.76 1.55 -19.84
C GLN A 275 -9.42 2.83 -19.09
N GLY A 276 -10.45 3.57 -18.65
CA GLY A 276 -10.23 4.75 -17.85
C GLY A 276 -11.41 5.16 -16.99
N LEU A 277 -11.12 5.93 -15.95
CA LEU A 277 -12.07 6.47 -15.00
C LEU A 277 -11.94 7.99 -14.94
N LEU A 278 -13.07 8.67 -14.95
CA LEU A 278 -13.13 10.09 -14.65
C LEU A 278 -13.41 10.27 -13.17
N MET A 279 -12.59 11.08 -12.52
CA MET A 279 -12.60 11.35 -11.11
C MET A 279 -12.72 12.87 -10.89
N PRO A 280 -13.31 13.32 -9.77
CA PRO A 280 -13.26 14.73 -9.41
C PRO A 280 -11.81 15.22 -9.37
N LEU A 281 -11.55 16.38 -9.98
CA LEU A 281 -10.23 16.99 -9.89
C LEU A 281 -10.01 17.48 -8.46
N ILE A 282 -8.93 17.03 -7.82
CA ILE A 282 -8.61 17.45 -6.46
C ILE A 282 -8.06 18.88 -6.51
N PRO A 283 -8.48 19.80 -5.61
CA PRO A 283 -8.03 21.19 -5.66
C PRO A 283 -6.51 21.29 -5.53
N SER A 284 -5.90 22.20 -6.31
CA SER A 284 -4.43 22.37 -6.35
C SER A 284 -3.79 22.80 -5.03
N ALA A 285 -4.60 23.29 -4.07
CA ALA A 285 -4.14 23.64 -2.72
C ALA A 285 -4.01 22.43 -1.79
N HIS A 286 -4.59 21.28 -2.15
CA HIS A 286 -4.46 20.06 -1.36
C HIS A 286 -3.06 19.47 -1.53
N VAL A 287 -2.57 18.85 -0.46
CA VAL A 287 -1.26 18.18 -0.42
C VAL A 287 -1.41 16.78 0.14
N ASN A 288 -0.52 15.87 -0.25
CA ASN A 288 -0.45 14.55 0.39
C ASN A 288 -0.08 14.73 1.87
N LEU A 289 -0.78 14.01 2.76
CA LEU A 289 -0.54 14.09 4.20
C LEU A 289 0.86 13.58 4.58
N ALA A 290 1.37 12.56 3.88
CA ALA A 290 2.72 12.04 4.04
C ALA A 290 3.31 11.49 2.72
N GLY A 291 4.59 11.16 2.72
CA GLY A 291 5.21 10.31 1.70
C GLY A 291 5.05 8.81 2.04
N PRO A 292 5.25 7.91 1.06
CA PRO A 292 5.10 6.47 1.26
C PRO A 292 6.16 5.91 2.24
N PRO A 293 6.02 4.64 2.67
CA PRO A 293 6.99 4.02 3.56
C PRO A 293 8.40 3.96 2.94
N SER A 294 9.43 4.12 3.79
CA SER A 294 10.83 4.01 3.38
C SER A 294 11.40 2.63 3.67
N LEU A 295 12.65 2.38 3.27
CA LEU A 295 13.39 1.18 3.67
C LEU A 295 13.54 1.10 5.20
N ASP A 296 13.62 2.23 5.90
CA ASP A 296 13.78 2.24 7.35
C ASP A 296 12.47 1.88 8.06
N SER A 297 11.39 2.59 7.69
CA SER A 297 10.08 2.40 8.30
C SER A 297 9.40 1.09 7.88
N CYS A 298 9.74 0.56 6.69
CA CYS A 298 9.21 -0.62 6.02
C CYS A 298 7.72 -0.55 5.65
N THR A 299 6.87 -0.19 6.61
CA THR A 299 5.41 -0.20 6.51
C THR A 299 4.74 1.07 6.99
N ARG A 300 5.46 2.01 7.63
CA ARG A 300 4.91 3.30 8.11
C ARG A 300 5.28 4.45 7.18
N ASP A 301 4.35 5.38 6.97
CA ASP A 301 4.58 6.53 6.10
C ASP A 301 5.62 7.51 6.67
N VAL A 302 6.22 8.29 5.78
CA VAL A 302 7.26 9.26 6.13
C VAL A 302 6.71 10.67 5.99
N TYR A 303 6.57 11.34 7.12
CA TYR A 303 6.14 12.74 7.18
C TYR A 303 7.31 13.69 6.92
N PRO A 304 7.06 14.88 6.35
CA PRO A 304 8.08 15.92 6.22
C PRO A 304 8.73 16.26 7.57
N SER A 305 10.02 16.59 7.55
CA SER A 305 10.73 16.97 8.78
C SER A 305 10.07 18.19 9.43
N GLY A 306 9.79 18.10 10.73
CA GLY A 306 9.11 19.16 11.47
C GLY A 306 7.62 19.31 11.16
N PHE A 307 7.00 18.37 10.44
CA PHE A 307 5.56 18.37 10.20
C PHE A 307 4.77 18.45 11.51
N LYS A 308 3.83 19.39 11.58
CA LYS A 308 2.98 19.64 12.75
C LYS A 308 1.58 19.97 12.29
N LEU A 309 0.59 19.52 13.07
CA LEU A 309 -0.81 19.88 12.90
C LEU A 309 -1.32 20.54 14.17
N SER A 310 -2.36 21.37 14.04
CA SER A 310 -3.15 21.75 15.21
C SER A 310 -4.02 20.57 15.63
N ALA A 311 -4.41 20.53 16.90
CA ALA A 311 -5.31 19.51 17.44
C ALA A 311 -6.62 19.41 16.65
N VAL A 312 -7.18 20.56 16.24
CA VAL A 312 -8.44 20.64 15.47
C VAL A 312 -8.26 20.10 14.05
N LEU A 313 -7.15 20.41 13.37
CA LEU A 313 -6.90 19.89 12.03
C LEU A 313 -6.67 18.38 12.05
N ALA A 314 -5.91 17.88 13.04
CA ALA A 314 -5.69 16.45 13.21
C ALA A 314 -7.02 15.69 13.45
N LEU A 315 -7.91 16.26 14.25
CA LEU A 315 -9.24 15.68 14.48
C LEU A 315 -10.09 15.65 13.21
N ARG A 316 -10.14 16.75 12.45
CA ARG A 316 -10.89 16.82 11.18
C ARG A 316 -10.42 15.80 10.16
N ILE A 317 -9.11 15.68 9.98
CA ILE A 317 -8.52 14.69 9.08
C ILE A 317 -8.91 13.28 9.54
N ALA A 318 -8.79 12.99 10.84
CA ALA A 318 -9.18 11.71 11.40
C ALA A 318 -10.67 11.38 11.18
N SER A 319 -11.57 12.35 11.42
CA SER A 319 -13.02 12.19 11.25
C SER A 319 -13.41 11.95 9.80
N ASP A 320 -12.85 12.73 8.86
CA ASP A 320 -13.11 12.57 7.42
C ASP A 320 -12.68 11.20 6.92
N VAL A 321 -11.47 10.74 7.31
CA VAL A 321 -10.94 9.44 6.91
C VAL A 321 -11.72 8.30 7.58
N ALA A 322 -12.00 8.38 8.88
CA ALA A 322 -12.79 7.36 9.57
C ALA A 322 -14.21 7.27 8.99
N GLY A 323 -14.84 8.39 8.66
CA GLY A 323 -16.13 8.43 7.99
C GLY A 323 -16.10 7.80 6.60
N ALA A 324 -15.06 8.10 5.81
CA ALA A 324 -14.85 7.49 4.50
C ALA A 324 -14.69 5.96 4.59
N VAL A 325 -13.86 5.47 5.52
CA VAL A 325 -13.64 4.03 5.71
C VAL A 325 -14.90 3.35 6.27
N ALA A 326 -15.62 3.98 7.20
CA ALA A 326 -16.91 3.48 7.69
C ALA A 326 -17.93 3.33 6.56
N HIS A 327 -17.99 4.30 5.64
CA HIS A 327 -18.83 4.23 4.44
C HIS A 327 -18.45 3.04 3.55
N LEU A 328 -17.15 2.81 3.31
CA LEU A 328 -16.67 1.63 2.56
C LEU A 328 -17.11 0.33 3.23
N HIS A 329 -16.93 0.23 4.55
CA HIS A 329 -17.28 -0.96 5.34
C HIS A 329 -18.77 -1.29 5.21
N GLN A 330 -19.64 -0.28 5.31
CA GLN A 330 -21.09 -0.41 5.14
C GLN A 330 -21.45 -0.91 3.73
N ARG A 331 -20.73 -0.43 2.71
CA ARG A 331 -20.87 -0.84 1.31
C ARG A 331 -20.25 -2.21 0.99
N GLY A 332 -19.60 -2.85 1.95
CA GLY A 332 -18.96 -4.16 1.76
C GLY A 332 -17.64 -4.07 1.01
N VAL A 333 -16.91 -2.95 1.16
CA VAL A 333 -15.58 -2.74 0.60
C VAL A 333 -14.59 -2.55 1.75
N MET A 334 -13.50 -3.31 1.72
CA MET A 334 -12.29 -3.03 2.50
C MET A 334 -11.33 -2.26 1.60
N HIS A 335 -10.75 -1.17 2.07
CA HIS A 335 -9.83 -0.36 1.27
C HIS A 335 -8.47 -1.04 1.08
N GLY A 336 -7.95 -1.73 2.10
CA GLY A 336 -6.69 -2.47 2.07
C GLY A 336 -5.42 -1.62 2.11
N ASP A 337 -5.57 -0.28 2.03
CA ASP A 337 -4.45 0.67 1.86
C ASP A 337 -4.66 2.02 2.57
N VAL A 338 -5.30 2.01 3.74
CA VAL A 338 -5.52 3.22 4.55
C VAL A 338 -4.17 3.73 5.06
N TYR A 339 -3.61 4.68 4.33
CA TYR A 339 -2.30 5.30 4.57
C TYR A 339 -2.36 6.82 4.41
N ALA A 340 -1.46 7.52 5.10
CA ALA A 340 -1.33 8.96 4.98
C ALA A 340 -0.88 9.41 3.58
N HIS A 341 -0.04 8.63 2.89
CA HIS A 341 0.37 8.97 1.51
C HIS A 341 -0.79 8.86 0.49
N ASN A 342 -1.85 8.13 0.83
CA ASN A 342 -3.07 8.01 0.04
C ASN A 342 -4.16 9.03 0.45
N ILE A 343 -3.85 9.93 1.39
CA ILE A 343 -4.77 10.96 1.90
C ILE A 343 -4.28 12.33 1.44
N GLN A 344 -5.15 13.03 0.70
CA GLN A 344 -4.93 14.43 0.35
C GLN A 344 -5.68 15.33 1.32
N ILE A 345 -5.02 16.37 1.82
CA ILE A 345 -5.58 17.29 2.81
C ILE A 345 -5.58 18.73 2.33
N ASP A 346 -6.61 19.48 2.68
CA ASP A 346 -6.54 20.95 2.72
C ASP A 346 -5.72 21.36 3.95
N PRO A 347 -4.53 21.97 3.79
CA PRO A 347 -3.66 22.29 4.92
C PRO A 347 -4.21 23.40 5.83
N LEU A 348 -5.20 24.18 5.36
CA LEU A 348 -5.81 25.26 6.12
C LEU A 348 -7.09 24.82 6.82
N GLN A 349 -7.92 24.00 6.15
CA GLN A 349 -9.23 23.61 6.67
C GLN A 349 -9.25 22.22 7.32
N GLY A 350 -8.30 21.35 6.95
CA GLY A 350 -8.21 19.98 7.45
C GLY A 350 -9.17 19.01 6.78
N GLN A 351 -9.82 19.41 5.68
CA GLN A 351 -10.63 18.51 4.87
C GLN A 351 -9.72 17.43 4.27
N ALA A 352 -10.06 16.17 4.47
CA ALA A 352 -9.29 15.05 3.96
C ALA A 352 -10.06 14.27 2.88
N ARG A 353 -9.31 13.74 1.91
CA ARG A 353 -9.83 12.86 0.86
C ARG A 353 -8.93 11.64 0.77
N LEU A 354 -9.50 10.48 1.06
CA LEU A 354 -8.85 9.19 0.85
C LEU A 354 -9.01 8.77 -0.62
N GLY A 355 -7.91 8.35 -1.23
CA GLY A 355 -7.86 7.84 -2.59
C GLY A 355 -7.06 6.54 -2.68
N ASP A 356 -6.77 6.14 -3.91
CA ASP A 356 -6.05 4.91 -4.28
C ASP A 356 -6.74 3.61 -3.85
N PHE A 357 -7.62 3.11 -4.72
CA PHE A 357 -8.37 1.88 -4.48
C PHE A 357 -7.63 0.64 -5.02
N GLY A 358 -6.33 0.74 -5.34
CA GLY A 358 -5.56 -0.37 -5.92
C GLY A 358 -5.59 -1.65 -5.10
N ALA A 359 -5.63 -1.55 -3.77
CA ALA A 359 -5.69 -2.68 -2.83
C ALA A 359 -7.12 -3.08 -2.44
N ALA A 360 -8.13 -2.34 -2.89
CA ALA A 360 -9.47 -2.46 -2.35
C ALA A 360 -10.10 -3.81 -2.71
N THR A 361 -10.78 -4.40 -1.74
CA THR A 361 -11.38 -5.73 -1.85
C THR A 361 -12.87 -5.65 -1.56
N ARG A 362 -13.69 -6.19 -2.46
CA ARG A 362 -15.12 -6.41 -2.21
C ARG A 362 -15.32 -7.65 -1.35
N LEU A 363 -16.04 -7.50 -0.26
CA LEU A 363 -16.21 -8.53 0.75
C LEU A 363 -17.49 -9.35 0.54
N PRO A 364 -17.50 -10.62 0.97
CA PRO A 364 -18.65 -11.51 0.79
C PRO A 364 -19.85 -11.06 1.61
N ILE A 365 -21.05 -11.16 1.04
CA ILE A 365 -22.32 -11.02 1.77
C ILE A 365 -22.79 -12.34 2.38
N ASP A 366 -22.35 -13.46 1.81
CA ASP A 366 -22.71 -14.82 2.21
C ASP A 366 -21.85 -15.34 3.38
N ARG A 367 -20.81 -14.60 3.80
CA ARG A 367 -19.91 -14.95 4.91
C ARG A 367 -19.71 -13.78 5.89
N PRO A 368 -20.73 -13.47 6.72
CA PRO A 368 -20.70 -12.28 7.58
C PRO A 368 -19.57 -12.28 8.62
N GLU A 369 -19.26 -13.44 9.23
CA GLU A 369 -18.17 -13.55 10.22
C GLU A 369 -16.80 -13.28 9.58
N LEU A 370 -16.53 -13.86 8.41
CA LEU A 370 -15.30 -13.60 7.67
C LEU A 370 -15.20 -12.12 7.28
N ARG A 371 -16.30 -11.53 6.79
CA ARG A 371 -16.37 -10.11 6.48
C ARG A 371 -16.01 -9.27 7.70
N GLN A 372 -16.61 -9.53 8.86
CA GLN A 372 -16.30 -8.79 10.09
C GLN A 372 -14.83 -8.94 10.49
N ASN A 373 -14.29 -10.15 10.43
CA ASN A 373 -12.90 -10.43 10.79
C ASN A 373 -11.90 -9.74 9.86
N LEU A 374 -12.17 -9.66 8.55
CA LEU A 374 -11.35 -8.92 7.59
C LEU A 374 -11.40 -7.41 7.86
N LEU A 375 -12.59 -6.85 8.12
CA LEU A 375 -12.73 -5.43 8.42
C LEU A 375 -12.01 -5.04 9.72
N ALA A 376 -11.91 -5.94 10.70
CA ALA A 376 -11.16 -5.72 11.93
C ALA A 376 -9.64 -5.57 11.70
N LEU A 377 -9.09 -6.11 10.61
CA LEU A 377 -7.70 -5.86 10.22
C LEU A 377 -7.50 -4.39 9.82
N GLU A 378 -8.41 -3.86 8.99
CA GLU A 378 -8.35 -2.47 8.50
C GLU A 378 -8.53 -1.43 9.62
N VAL A 379 -9.24 -1.77 10.71
CA VAL A 379 -9.33 -0.90 11.90
C VAL A 379 -7.93 -0.58 12.46
N ARG A 380 -6.99 -1.52 12.37
CA ARG A 380 -5.62 -1.29 12.82
C ARG A 380 -4.89 -0.27 11.95
N ALA A 381 -5.12 -0.28 10.63
CA ALA A 381 -4.56 0.74 9.73
C ALA A 381 -5.07 2.14 10.11
N LEU A 382 -6.37 2.27 10.42
CA LEU A 382 -6.90 3.51 10.99
C LEU A 382 -6.21 3.87 12.32
N GLY A 383 -6.01 2.90 13.22
CA GLY A 383 -5.26 3.11 14.47
C GLY A 383 -3.84 3.63 14.26
N CYS A 384 -3.12 3.13 13.25
CA CYS A 384 -1.79 3.62 12.85
C CYS A 384 -1.86 5.10 12.43
N LEU A 385 -2.83 5.46 11.58
CA LEU A 385 -3.05 6.85 11.14
C LEU A 385 -3.41 7.77 12.31
N LEU A 386 -4.31 7.34 13.20
CA LEU A 386 -4.69 8.13 14.39
C LEU A 386 -3.49 8.39 15.31
N GLN A 387 -2.62 7.40 15.49
CA GLN A 387 -1.37 7.56 16.23
C GLN A 387 -0.42 8.57 15.57
N GLU A 388 -0.31 8.54 14.24
CA GLU A 388 0.51 9.50 13.47
C GLU A 388 -0.04 10.94 13.58
N LEU A 389 -1.36 11.11 13.44
CA LEU A 389 -2.02 12.41 13.57
C LEU A 389 -1.88 12.98 15.00
N ALA A 390 -2.02 12.14 16.03
CA ALA A 390 -1.77 12.53 17.41
C ALA A 390 -0.32 12.97 17.64
N LEU A 391 0.65 12.28 17.03
CA LEU A 391 2.06 12.65 17.09
C LEU A 391 2.30 14.00 16.37
N ALA A 392 1.71 14.21 15.19
CA ALA A 392 1.81 15.49 14.49
C ALA A 392 1.22 16.67 15.29
N ALA A 393 0.21 16.40 16.14
CA ALA A 393 -0.44 17.39 17.01
C ALA A 393 0.13 17.43 18.45
N GLN A 394 1.24 16.75 18.74
CA GLN A 394 1.81 16.60 20.10
C GLN A 394 2.14 17.91 20.82
N ALA A 395 2.32 19.02 20.10
CA ALA A 395 2.50 20.34 20.70
C ALA A 395 1.29 20.78 21.56
N GLN A 396 0.13 20.16 21.33
CA GLN A 396 -1.11 20.36 22.07
C GLN A 396 -1.55 19.06 22.77
N ALA A 397 -0.61 18.30 23.35
CA ALA A 397 -0.88 16.99 23.96
C ALA A 397 -2.01 16.95 25.01
N HIS A 398 -2.28 18.07 25.69
CA HIS A 398 -3.37 18.18 26.67
C HIS A 398 -4.73 18.55 26.05
N HIS A 399 -4.78 18.83 24.75
CA HIS A 399 -6.02 19.14 24.07
C HIS A 399 -6.92 17.89 24.00
N PRO A 400 -8.23 18.01 24.31
CA PRO A 400 -9.15 16.87 24.31
C PRO A 400 -9.12 16.05 23.01
N ALA A 401 -9.10 16.75 21.86
CA ALA A 401 -8.93 16.10 20.55
C ALA A 401 -7.68 15.20 20.47
N VAL A 402 -6.51 15.65 20.92
CA VAL A 402 -5.27 14.84 20.84
C VAL A 402 -5.35 13.63 21.77
N GLN A 403 -5.87 13.81 22.98
CA GLN A 403 -6.07 12.70 23.93
C GLN A 403 -7.04 11.66 23.38
N ALA A 404 -8.11 12.10 22.72
CA ALA A 404 -9.05 11.20 22.10
C ALA A 404 -8.45 10.42 20.91
N LEU A 405 -7.65 11.08 20.05
CA LEU A 405 -6.92 10.40 18.99
C LEU A 405 -5.99 9.33 19.57
N GLN A 406 -5.25 9.65 20.64
CA GLN A 406 -4.36 8.70 21.33
C GLN A 406 -5.12 7.50 21.91
N ASN A 407 -6.22 7.77 22.62
CA ASN A 407 -7.04 6.73 23.23
C ASN A 407 -7.67 5.81 22.17
N LEU A 408 -8.24 6.38 21.11
CA LEU A 408 -8.85 5.62 20.04
C LEU A 408 -7.79 4.81 19.27
N ALA A 409 -6.63 5.42 18.97
CA ALA A 409 -5.50 4.71 18.37
C ALA A 409 -5.10 3.49 19.22
N GLN A 410 -5.00 3.63 20.54
CA GLN A 410 -4.63 2.52 21.42
C GLN A 410 -5.60 1.34 21.31
N VAL A 411 -6.91 1.59 21.28
CA VAL A 411 -7.91 0.50 21.16
C VAL A 411 -7.89 -0.12 19.76
N CYS A 412 -7.79 0.70 18.70
CA CYS A 412 -7.66 0.23 17.32
C CYS A 412 -6.38 -0.60 17.09
N LEU A 413 -5.31 -0.33 17.84
CA LEU A 413 -4.03 -1.02 17.76
C LEU A 413 -3.95 -2.29 18.62
N SER A 414 -5.05 -2.78 19.19
CA SER A 414 -5.08 -4.04 19.94
C SER A 414 -4.48 -5.19 19.11
N GLU A 415 -3.63 -5.99 19.76
CA GLU A 415 -3.06 -7.22 19.19
C GLU A 415 -4.10 -8.36 19.09
N GLN A 416 -5.30 -8.18 19.64
CA GLN A 416 -6.43 -9.10 19.44
C GLN A 416 -7.42 -8.46 18.45
N PRO A 417 -7.46 -8.87 17.17
CA PRO A 417 -8.31 -8.24 16.15
C PRO A 417 -9.77 -8.11 16.57
N ARG A 418 -10.31 -9.13 17.24
CA ARG A 418 -11.71 -9.18 17.71
C ARG A 418 -12.06 -8.15 18.80
N GLN A 419 -11.06 -7.57 19.48
CA GLN A 419 -11.26 -6.53 20.50
C GLN A 419 -11.24 -5.11 19.92
N ARG A 420 -10.88 -4.96 18.64
CA ARG A 420 -10.86 -3.65 17.99
C ARG A 420 -12.30 -3.19 17.75
N PRO A 421 -12.61 -1.88 17.89
CA PRO A 421 -13.93 -1.37 17.55
C PRO A 421 -14.17 -1.52 16.05
N SER A 422 -15.43 -1.47 15.62
CA SER A 422 -15.73 -1.21 14.22
C SER A 422 -15.28 0.19 13.82
N VAL A 423 -15.00 0.41 12.53
CA VAL A 423 -14.68 1.77 12.05
C VAL A 423 -15.88 2.72 12.19
N VAL A 424 -17.11 2.19 12.19
CA VAL A 424 -18.32 2.98 12.47
C VAL A 424 -18.30 3.55 13.89
N GLU A 425 -17.99 2.73 14.90
CA GLU A 425 -17.86 3.18 16.29
C GLU A 425 -16.71 4.19 16.44
N ALA A 426 -15.58 3.94 15.77
CA ALA A 426 -14.44 4.86 15.76
C ALA A 426 -14.81 6.23 15.14
N ALA A 427 -15.51 6.24 14.00
CA ALA A 427 -15.97 7.45 13.34
C ALA A 427 -16.97 8.24 14.20
N GLN A 428 -17.91 7.54 14.85
CA GLN A 428 -18.87 8.16 15.78
C GLN A 428 -18.17 8.79 17.00
N ALA A 429 -17.15 8.11 17.55
CA ALA A 429 -16.37 8.66 18.65
C ALA A 429 -15.65 9.96 18.25
N LEU A 430 -15.05 10.01 17.06
CA LEU A 430 -14.38 11.21 16.54
C LEU A 430 -15.36 12.37 16.30
N GLN A 431 -16.50 12.09 15.67
CA GLN A 431 -17.55 13.10 15.41
C GLN A 431 -18.14 13.68 16.71
N ALA A 432 -18.29 12.86 17.76
CA ALA A 432 -18.77 13.33 19.05
C ALA A 432 -17.84 14.41 19.65
N ILE A 433 -16.53 14.28 19.44
CA ILE A 433 -15.54 15.25 19.93
C ILE A 433 -15.57 16.53 19.10
N GLU A 434 -15.71 16.42 17.78
CA GLU A 434 -15.88 17.60 16.91
C GLU A 434 -17.12 18.41 17.26
N GLY A 435 -18.22 17.74 17.60
CA GLY A 435 -19.46 18.37 18.03
C GLY A 435 -19.32 19.14 19.35
N LEU A 436 -18.43 18.68 20.25
CA LEU A 436 -18.12 19.37 21.50
C LEU A 436 -17.24 20.61 21.27
N ASP A 437 -16.37 20.58 20.26
CA ASP A 437 -15.57 21.72 19.80
C ASP A 437 -16.36 22.69 18.88
N GLY A 438 -17.66 22.46 18.69
CA GLY A 438 -18.55 23.27 17.85
C GLY A 438 -18.62 24.75 18.28
N PHE A 439 -17.83 25.60 17.62
CA PHE A 439 -18.06 27.04 17.41
C PHE A 439 -18.58 27.83 18.62
N GLN A 440 -17.93 27.75 19.78
CA GLN A 440 -18.12 28.75 20.83
C GLN A 440 -17.17 29.92 20.62
N GLY A 441 -17.66 30.92 19.88
CA GLY A 441 -17.47 32.29 20.33
C GLY A 441 -18.06 32.40 21.73
N LEU A 442 -17.26 32.17 22.77
CA LEU A 442 -17.62 32.49 24.14
C LEU A 442 -16.55 33.35 24.79
N LYS A 443 -17.07 34.50 25.23
CA LYS A 443 -16.44 35.52 26.05
C LYS A 443 -15.69 34.91 27.24
N PRO A 444 -14.62 35.59 27.71
CA PRO A 444 -13.86 35.15 28.87
C PRO A 444 -14.77 35.16 30.10
N TRP A 445 -14.94 34.00 30.72
CA TRP A 445 -15.51 33.93 32.06
C TRP A 445 -14.41 34.25 33.07
N ARG A 446 -14.48 35.50 33.54
CA ARG A 446 -14.12 35.96 34.90
C ARG A 446 -14.64 34.91 35.90
N SER A 447 -13.97 34.57 37.00
CA SER A 447 -12.95 35.23 37.82
C SER A 447 -12.31 34.17 38.70
#